data_AF-A0A818I9E7-F1
#
_entry.id   AF-A0A818I9E7-F1
#
_cell.length_a   1.000
_cell.length_b   1.000
_cell.length_c   1.000
_cell.angle_alpha   90.00
_cell.angle_beta   90.00
_cell.angle_gamma   90.00
#
_symmetry.space_group_name_H-M   'P 1'
#
loop_
_entity.id
_entity.type
_entity.pdbx_description
1 polymer ?
#
loop_
_entity_poly.entity_id
_entity_poly.type
_entity_poly.pdbx_seq_one_letter_code
_entity_poly.pdbx_strand_id
1 'polypeptide(L)'
;IAMGQGQMQIALDLLKKCSSQGSWLCLKNLHLVTSWLSTLEKELNALKPHKDFRLWLTSEIHPKFPTILLQSSIKITYEAPPGVKKNLLRTFEIWTPDEFSKGSVARSQTLFVLAWFHAIVQERRKYIPQGWTKFYEFSQADLRASYEIIHRLCERAGRQSSGEIQWNYIHGLFDQAVYGGRVDNPIDTDVLRSYLIQYFNAAIIGGAKGLKTRLASNINLPNSTELHVCELSDVLENIDLTVVY
;
A
#
# COMPACT_ATOMS: atom_id res chain seq x y z
N ILE A 1 -0.48 9.92 -20.08
CA ILE A 1 0.43 11.08 -20.05
C ILE A 1 0.53 11.56 -18.61
N ALA A 2 1.73 11.78 -18.08
CA ALA A 2 1.91 12.45 -16.80
C ALA A 2 1.95 13.96 -17.04
N MET A 3 1.09 14.72 -16.35
CA MET A 3 1.03 16.16 -16.50
C MET A 3 2.19 16.81 -15.75
N GLY A 4 2.78 17.81 -16.40
CA GLY A 4 3.92 18.56 -15.91
C GLY A 4 4.26 19.67 -16.90
N GLN A 5 5.38 20.35 -16.68
CA GLN A 5 5.80 21.45 -17.54
C GLN A 5 5.95 20.98 -19.00
N GLY A 6 5.37 21.75 -19.94
CA GLY A 6 5.41 21.45 -21.38
C GLY A 6 4.48 20.34 -21.89
N GLN A 7 3.77 19.62 -21.01
CA GLN A 7 2.90 18.51 -21.43
C GLN A 7 1.47 18.94 -21.83
N MET A 8 1.12 20.20 -21.59
CA MET A 8 -0.24 20.74 -21.77
C MET A 8 -0.72 20.65 -23.23
N GLN A 9 0.09 21.09 -24.19
CA GLN A 9 -0.30 21.08 -25.60
C GLN A 9 -0.38 19.65 -26.15
N ILE A 10 0.60 18.81 -25.82
CA ILE A 10 0.64 17.39 -26.18
C ILE A 10 -0.61 16.66 -25.66
N ALA A 11 -1.04 16.97 -24.44
CA ALA A 11 -2.25 16.41 -23.85
C ALA A 11 -3.52 16.82 -24.61
N LEU A 12 -3.63 18.07 -25.09
CA LEU A 12 -4.77 18.51 -25.90
C LEU A 12 -4.80 17.84 -27.28
N ASP A 13 -3.65 17.72 -27.93
CA ASP A 13 -3.56 17.10 -29.25
C ASP A 13 -3.93 15.61 -29.16
N LEU A 14 -3.44 14.92 -28.12
CA LEU A 14 -3.81 13.53 -27.85
C LEU A 14 -5.27 13.39 -27.42
N LEU A 15 -5.83 14.35 -26.68
CA LEU A 15 -7.25 14.36 -26.35
C LEU A 15 -8.11 14.39 -27.62
N LYS A 16 -7.82 15.30 -28.55
CA LYS A 16 -8.55 15.41 -29.82
C LYS A 16 -8.42 14.15 -30.67
N LYS A 17 -7.21 13.61 -30.76
CA LYS A 17 -6.92 12.38 -31.51
C LYS A 17 -7.61 11.16 -30.92
N CYS A 18 -7.50 10.92 -29.61
CA CYS A 18 -8.14 9.78 -28.95
C CYS A 18 -9.66 9.90 -29.00
N SER A 19 -10.19 11.12 -28.86
CA SER A 19 -11.62 11.41 -28.95
C SER A 19 -12.22 11.06 -30.31
N SER A 20 -11.52 11.35 -31.42
CA SER A 20 -12.01 10.99 -32.75
C SER A 20 -11.85 9.50 -33.07
N GLN A 21 -10.79 8.87 -32.55
CA GLN A 21 -10.46 7.46 -32.80
C GLN A 21 -11.17 6.48 -31.84
N GLY A 22 -11.79 6.97 -30.76
CA GLY A 22 -12.41 6.11 -29.74
C GLY A 22 -11.41 5.41 -28.81
N SER A 23 -10.16 5.88 -28.75
CA SER A 23 -9.13 5.32 -27.88
C SER A 23 -9.18 5.87 -26.47
N TRP A 24 -8.64 5.14 -25.48
CA TRP A 24 -8.63 5.62 -24.10
C TRP A 24 -7.45 6.54 -23.84
N LEU A 25 -7.68 7.63 -23.13
CA LEU A 25 -6.64 8.56 -22.71
C LEU A 25 -6.61 8.65 -21.18
N CYS A 26 -5.42 8.58 -20.59
CA CYS A 26 -5.22 8.76 -19.16
C CYS A 26 -4.26 9.94 -18.93
N LEU A 27 -4.75 10.99 -18.26
CA LEU A 27 -3.98 12.15 -17.81
C LEU A 27 -3.72 12.02 -16.31
N LYS A 28 -2.44 12.01 -15.91
CA LYS A 28 -2.02 11.80 -14.52
C LYS A 28 -1.54 13.09 -13.87
N ASN A 29 -1.71 13.21 -12.55
CA ASN A 29 -1.16 14.29 -11.71
C ASN A 29 -1.70 15.69 -12.05
N LEU A 30 -3.00 15.81 -12.30
CA LEU A 30 -3.63 17.08 -12.71
C LEU A 30 -3.56 18.18 -11.63
N HIS A 31 -3.44 17.81 -10.36
CA HIS A 31 -3.21 18.74 -9.25
C HIS A 31 -1.96 19.62 -9.43
N LEU A 32 -0.96 19.15 -10.20
CA LEU A 32 0.25 19.91 -10.51
C LEU A 32 0.02 21.03 -11.54
N VAL A 33 -1.07 20.98 -12.31
CA VAL A 33 -1.36 21.90 -13.44
C VAL A 33 -2.73 22.56 -13.31
N THR A 34 -3.11 22.93 -12.08
CA THR A 34 -4.47 23.45 -11.76
C THR A 34 -4.89 24.67 -12.56
N SER A 35 -3.95 25.56 -12.93
CA SER A 35 -4.23 26.73 -13.78
C SER A 35 -4.71 26.34 -15.19
N TRP A 36 -4.18 25.25 -15.74
CA TRP A 36 -4.49 24.78 -17.09
C TRP A 36 -5.80 23.98 -17.18
N LEU A 37 -6.33 23.50 -16.06
CA LEU A 37 -7.56 22.69 -16.04
C LEU A 37 -8.78 23.43 -16.59
N SER A 38 -8.81 24.76 -16.48
CA SER A 38 -9.86 25.60 -17.10
C SER A 38 -9.83 25.54 -18.64
N THR A 39 -8.65 25.41 -19.24
CA THR A 39 -8.49 25.20 -20.69
C THR A 39 -8.93 23.80 -21.08
N LEU A 40 -8.53 22.78 -20.31
CA LEU A 40 -8.96 21.40 -20.54
C LEU A 40 -10.49 21.29 -20.49
N GLU A 41 -11.12 21.92 -19.51
CA GLU A 41 -12.58 21.95 -19.36
C GLU A 41 -13.28 22.54 -20.60
N LYS A 42 -12.80 23.67 -21.11
CA LYS A 42 -13.34 24.29 -22.34
C LYS A 42 -13.25 23.35 -23.53
N GLU A 43 -12.12 22.68 -23.70
CA GLU A 43 -11.93 21.72 -24.79
C GLU A 43 -12.87 20.51 -24.64
N LEU A 44 -13.05 19.99 -23.42
CA LEU A 44 -13.99 18.89 -23.14
C LEU A 44 -15.44 19.25 -23.45
N ASN A 45 -15.86 20.48 -23.14
CA ASN A 45 -17.21 20.95 -23.46
C ASN A 45 -17.44 21.12 -24.97
N ALA A 46 -16.39 21.41 -25.75
CA ALA A 46 -16.47 21.54 -27.20
C ALA A 46 -16.33 20.21 -27.95
N LEU A 47 -15.82 19.16 -27.28
CA LEU A 47 -15.55 17.86 -27.89
C LEU A 47 -16.83 17.09 -28.20
N LYS A 48 -16.86 16.47 -29.39
CA LYS A 48 -17.85 15.45 -29.78
C LYS A 48 -17.16 14.09 -29.81
N PRO A 49 -17.14 13.35 -28.69
CA PRO A 49 -16.34 12.14 -28.59
C PRO A 49 -16.98 10.95 -29.32
N HIS A 50 -16.12 10.07 -29.84
CA HIS A 50 -16.51 8.75 -30.30
C HIS A 50 -17.12 7.95 -29.13
N LYS A 51 -18.11 7.11 -29.40
CA LYS A 51 -18.83 6.32 -28.38
C LYS A 51 -17.93 5.48 -27.45
N ASP A 52 -16.81 5.01 -27.97
CA ASP A 52 -15.85 4.14 -27.26
C ASP A 52 -14.75 4.92 -26.53
N PHE A 53 -14.67 6.24 -26.74
CA PHE A 53 -13.69 7.10 -26.08
C PHE A 53 -13.92 7.11 -24.55
N ARG A 54 -12.84 6.98 -23.79
CA ARG A 54 -12.84 7.15 -22.33
C ARG A 54 -11.66 8.01 -21.90
N LEU A 55 -11.94 8.99 -21.05
CA LEU A 55 -10.94 9.86 -20.46
C LEU A 55 -10.80 9.56 -18.97
N TRP A 56 -9.59 9.18 -18.57
CA TRP A 56 -9.21 8.96 -17.18
C TRP A 56 -8.36 10.12 -16.69
N LEU A 57 -8.75 10.67 -15.54
CA LEU A 57 -8.08 11.80 -14.91
C LEU A 57 -7.60 11.34 -13.52
N THR A 58 -6.31 11.45 -13.22
CA THR A 58 -5.79 11.22 -11.87
C THR A 58 -5.32 12.52 -11.24
N SER A 59 -5.76 12.76 -10.00
CA SER A 59 -5.43 13.97 -9.24
C SER A 59 -5.51 13.69 -7.76
N GLU A 60 -4.72 14.42 -6.97
CA GLU A 60 -4.95 14.57 -5.54
C GLU A 60 -6.02 15.63 -5.29
N ILE A 61 -6.53 15.68 -4.06
CA ILE A 61 -7.46 16.71 -3.61
C ILE A 61 -6.72 18.05 -3.66
N HIS A 62 -7.28 19.02 -4.38
CA HIS A 62 -6.68 20.35 -4.49
C HIS A 62 -7.75 21.44 -4.48
N PRO A 63 -7.62 22.50 -3.65
CA PRO A 63 -8.68 23.51 -3.49
C PRO A 63 -8.93 24.35 -4.74
N LYS A 64 -7.92 24.48 -5.61
CA LYS A 64 -8.04 25.18 -6.90
C LYS A 64 -8.47 24.29 -8.06
N PHE A 65 -8.90 23.06 -7.80
CA PHE A 65 -9.36 22.17 -8.87
C PHE A 65 -10.74 22.67 -9.38
N PRO A 66 -10.97 22.82 -10.70
CA PRO A 66 -12.21 23.39 -11.21
C PRO A 66 -13.46 22.58 -10.82
N THR A 67 -14.42 23.24 -10.17
CA THR A 67 -15.68 22.62 -9.73
C THR A 67 -16.50 22.07 -10.90
N ILE A 68 -16.50 22.75 -12.04
CA ILE A 68 -17.26 22.34 -13.23
C ILE A 68 -16.72 21.01 -13.77
N LEU A 69 -15.39 20.88 -13.88
CA LEU A 69 -14.74 19.63 -14.27
C LEU A 69 -15.06 18.48 -13.29
N LEU A 70 -15.11 18.77 -11.99
CA LEU A 70 -15.53 17.77 -10.99
C LEU A 70 -16.99 17.38 -11.13
N GLN A 71 -17.89 18.31 -11.45
CA GLN A 71 -19.31 18.06 -11.62
C GLN A 71 -19.59 17.21 -12.87
N SER A 72 -18.87 17.45 -13.96
CA SER A 72 -18.99 16.68 -15.21
C SER A 72 -18.28 15.32 -15.19
N SER A 73 -17.56 15.00 -14.11
CA SER A 73 -16.79 13.76 -13.98
C SER A 73 -17.41 12.75 -13.01
N ILE A 74 -17.27 11.47 -13.35
CA ILE A 74 -17.43 10.37 -12.39
C ILE A 74 -16.22 10.37 -11.46
N LYS A 75 -16.46 10.54 -10.16
CA LYS A 75 -15.41 10.66 -9.15
C LYS A 75 -15.26 9.31 -8.46
N ILE A 76 -14.02 8.79 -8.46
CA ILE A 76 -13.65 7.58 -7.74
C ILE A 76 -12.52 7.95 -6.79
N THR A 77 -12.72 7.70 -5.50
CA THR A 77 -11.70 7.95 -4.47
C THR A 77 -10.89 6.68 -4.25
N TYR A 78 -9.57 6.76 -4.33
CA TYR A 78 -8.67 5.64 -4.07
C TYR A 78 -7.92 5.87 -2.77
N GLU A 79 -8.47 5.37 -1.67
CA GLU A 79 -7.86 5.43 -0.34
C GLU A 79 -7.45 4.03 0.14
N ALA A 80 -6.59 3.98 1.16
CA ALA A 80 -6.38 2.74 1.90
C ALA A 80 -7.72 2.33 2.55
N PRO A 81 -8.10 1.04 2.49
CA PRO A 81 -9.39 0.62 3.01
C PRO A 81 -9.39 0.80 4.53
N PRO A 82 -10.45 1.38 5.12
CA PRO A 82 -10.46 1.65 6.55
C PRO A 82 -10.52 0.36 7.36
N GLY A 83 -9.67 0.27 8.37
CA GLY A 83 -9.56 -0.85 9.29
C GLY A 83 -8.50 -1.87 8.86
N VAL A 84 -7.75 -2.37 9.85
CA VAL A 84 -6.68 -3.37 9.68
C VAL A 84 -7.17 -4.58 8.89
N LYS A 85 -8.38 -5.06 9.17
CA LYS A 85 -9.00 -6.21 8.48
C LYS A 85 -9.11 -6.02 6.98
N LYS A 86 -9.67 -4.89 6.52
CA LYS A 86 -9.83 -4.64 5.09
C LYS A 86 -8.49 -4.39 4.42
N ASN A 87 -7.52 -3.82 5.14
CA ASN A 87 -6.16 -3.62 4.67
C ASN A 87 -5.44 -4.95 4.41
N LEU A 88 -5.56 -5.89 5.35
CA LEU A 88 -5.06 -7.25 5.20
C LEU A 88 -5.72 -7.96 4.03
N LEU A 89 -7.05 -7.97 3.96
CA LEU A 89 -7.79 -8.60 2.84
C LEU A 89 -7.31 -8.07 1.50
N ARG A 90 -7.20 -6.76 1.34
CA ARG A 90 -6.68 -6.15 0.11
C ARG A 90 -5.24 -6.56 -0.18
N THR A 91 -4.40 -6.66 0.84
CA THR A 91 -3.00 -7.12 0.67
C THR A 91 -2.96 -8.56 0.16
N PHE A 92 -3.80 -9.44 0.73
CA PHE A 92 -3.88 -10.84 0.32
C PHE A 92 -4.61 -11.06 -1.01
N GLU A 93 -5.49 -10.15 -1.44
CA GLU A 93 -6.05 -10.15 -2.80
C GLU A 93 -4.99 -9.77 -3.86
N ILE A 94 -4.04 -8.91 -3.48
CA ILE A 94 -2.93 -8.50 -4.36
C ILE A 94 -1.89 -9.61 -4.50
N TRP A 95 -1.59 -10.32 -3.41
CA TRP A 95 -0.66 -11.44 -3.43
C TRP A 95 -1.32 -12.68 -4.01
N THR A 96 -0.69 -13.32 -4.99
CA THR A 96 -1.23 -14.58 -5.50
C THR A 96 -1.05 -15.69 -4.44
N PRO A 97 -1.99 -16.66 -4.32
CA PRO A 97 -1.84 -17.78 -3.41
C PRO A 97 -0.53 -18.56 -3.63
N ASP A 98 -0.07 -18.63 -4.88
CA ASP A 98 1.21 -19.24 -5.25
C ASP A 98 2.41 -18.44 -4.73
N GLU A 99 2.35 -17.10 -4.73
CA GLU A 99 3.42 -16.26 -4.19
C GLU A 99 3.56 -16.37 -2.68
N PHE A 100 2.43 -16.57 -1.98
CA PHE A 100 2.42 -16.73 -0.52
C PHE A 100 2.84 -18.14 -0.09
N SER A 101 2.40 -19.17 -0.81
CA SER A 101 2.65 -20.58 -0.48
C SER A 101 4.03 -21.10 -0.87
N LYS A 102 4.80 -20.33 -1.65
CA LYS A 102 6.19 -20.66 -1.97
C LYS A 102 7.08 -20.64 -0.72
N GLY A 103 7.94 -21.65 -0.57
CA GLY A 103 9.02 -21.64 0.42
C GLY A 103 8.63 -22.21 1.79
N SER A 104 9.25 -21.70 2.85
CA SER A 104 9.10 -22.23 4.21
C SER A 104 7.94 -21.59 4.98
N VAL A 105 7.41 -22.29 5.99
CA VAL A 105 6.41 -21.74 6.92
C VAL A 105 6.89 -20.42 7.54
N ALA A 106 8.17 -20.33 7.90
CA ALA A 106 8.77 -19.11 8.44
C ALA A 106 8.69 -17.94 7.45
N ARG A 107 8.83 -18.18 6.14
CA ARG A 107 8.64 -17.15 5.10
C ARG A 107 7.18 -16.70 5.07
N SER A 108 6.22 -17.61 4.99
CA SER A 108 4.79 -17.27 4.96
C SER A 108 4.36 -16.53 6.23
N GLN A 109 4.85 -16.93 7.40
CA GLN A 109 4.67 -16.19 8.65
C GLN A 109 5.27 -14.78 8.58
N THR A 110 6.49 -14.63 8.06
CA THR A 110 7.12 -13.31 7.91
C THR A 110 6.33 -12.40 6.95
N LEU A 111 5.79 -12.96 5.86
CA LEU A 111 4.94 -12.22 4.94
C LEU A 111 3.60 -11.82 5.57
N PHE A 112 3.00 -12.69 6.38
CA PHE A 112 1.82 -12.34 7.15
C PHE A 112 2.09 -11.18 8.12
N VAL A 113 3.22 -11.26 8.84
CA VAL A 113 3.69 -10.19 9.74
C VAL A 113 3.93 -8.89 8.96
N LEU A 114 4.46 -8.96 7.73
CA LEU A 114 4.61 -7.80 6.86
C LEU A 114 3.26 -7.15 6.52
N ALA A 115 2.27 -7.94 6.10
CA ALA A 115 0.94 -7.43 5.81
C ALA A 115 0.31 -6.77 7.04
N TRP A 116 0.47 -7.41 8.22
CA TRP A 116 0.03 -6.86 9.51
C TRP A 116 0.70 -5.52 9.84
N PHE A 117 2.03 -5.48 9.81
CA PHE A 117 2.81 -4.28 10.05
C PHE A 117 2.39 -3.14 9.11
N HIS A 118 2.27 -3.43 7.81
CA HIS A 118 1.85 -2.46 6.81
C HIS A 118 0.46 -1.89 7.10
N ALA A 119 -0.49 -2.75 7.46
CA ALA A 119 -1.84 -2.33 7.85
C ALA A 119 -1.83 -1.43 9.08
N ILE A 120 -1.05 -1.78 10.12
CA ILE A 120 -0.94 -0.98 11.36
C ILE A 120 -0.35 0.40 11.08
N VAL A 121 0.79 0.49 10.38
CA VAL A 121 1.42 1.80 10.10
C VAL A 121 0.52 2.69 9.25
N GLN A 122 -0.27 2.10 8.35
CA GLN A 122 -1.26 2.82 7.56
C GLN A 122 -2.47 3.30 8.37
N GLU A 123 -3.03 2.45 9.24
CA GLU A 123 -4.18 2.78 10.09
C GLU A 123 -3.85 3.85 11.13
N ARG A 124 -2.63 3.84 11.68
CA ARG A 124 -2.16 4.87 12.61
C ARG A 124 -2.25 6.30 12.05
N ARG A 125 -2.20 6.47 10.72
CA ARG A 125 -2.35 7.78 10.06
C ARG A 125 -3.72 8.41 10.27
N LYS A 126 -4.73 7.63 10.65
CA LYS A 126 -6.06 8.14 10.98
C LYS A 126 -6.08 8.91 12.32
N TYR A 127 -5.12 8.65 13.20
CA TYR A 127 -5.09 9.15 14.57
C TYR A 127 -4.03 10.23 14.79
N ILE A 128 -3.74 11.06 13.78
CA ILE A 128 -2.79 12.17 13.92
C ILE A 128 -3.36 13.22 14.89
N PRO A 129 -2.58 13.72 15.88
CA PRO A 129 -1.14 13.54 16.05
C PRO A 129 -0.67 12.35 16.92
N GLN A 130 -1.57 11.61 17.58
CA GLN A 130 -1.20 10.54 18.52
C GLN A 130 -0.65 9.27 17.84
N GLY A 131 -1.16 8.94 16.65
CA GLY A 131 -0.72 7.80 15.85
C GLY A 131 0.61 8.07 15.15
N TRP A 132 0.74 9.26 14.56
CA TRP A 132 1.95 9.81 13.96
C TRP A 132 1.93 11.32 14.14
N THR A 133 3.09 11.94 14.27
CA THR A 133 3.16 13.40 14.39
C THR A 133 2.62 14.11 13.14
N LYS A 134 2.74 13.47 11.96
CA LYS A 134 2.19 13.96 10.69
C LYS A 134 1.85 12.83 9.73
N PHE A 135 1.26 13.20 8.58
CA PHE A 135 0.90 12.24 7.55
C PHE A 135 2.12 11.77 6.77
N TYR A 136 2.37 10.47 6.80
CA TYR A 136 3.38 9.79 5.97
C TYR A 136 2.71 8.90 4.93
N GLU A 137 3.18 8.97 3.69
CA GLU A 137 2.62 8.17 2.60
C GLU A 137 3.28 6.78 2.56
N PHE A 138 2.79 5.83 3.35
CA PHE A 138 3.12 4.42 3.18
C PHE A 138 2.27 3.83 2.04
N SER A 139 2.92 3.42 0.97
CA SER A 139 2.34 3.04 -0.31
C SER A 139 2.47 1.54 -0.59
N GLN A 140 1.74 1.05 -1.60
CA GLN A 140 1.85 -0.34 -2.06
C GLN A 140 3.23 -0.66 -2.65
N ALA A 141 3.98 0.35 -3.12
CA ALA A 141 5.35 0.17 -3.58
C ALA A 141 6.27 -0.23 -2.41
N ASP A 142 6.06 0.37 -1.23
CA ASP A 142 6.83 0.06 -0.03
C ASP A 142 6.56 -1.39 0.43
N LEU A 143 5.29 -1.81 0.41
CA LEU A 143 4.89 -3.19 0.69
C LEU A 143 5.54 -4.18 -0.28
N ARG A 144 5.53 -3.88 -1.59
CA ARG A 144 6.14 -4.72 -2.62
C ARG A 144 7.66 -4.81 -2.47
N ALA A 145 8.32 -3.70 -2.18
CA ALA A 145 9.77 -3.69 -1.92
C ALA A 145 10.12 -4.54 -0.70
N SER A 146 9.34 -4.42 0.38
CA SER A 146 9.50 -5.24 1.58
C SER A 146 9.27 -6.73 1.33
N TYR A 147 8.29 -7.09 0.50
CA TYR A 147 8.05 -8.48 0.08
C TYR A 147 9.29 -9.07 -0.59
N GLU A 148 9.88 -8.34 -1.54
CA GLU A 148 11.08 -8.78 -2.26
C GLU A 148 12.29 -8.95 -1.33
N ILE A 149 12.47 -8.02 -0.38
CA ILE A 149 13.53 -8.11 0.63
C ILE A 149 13.35 -9.38 1.48
N ILE A 150 12.15 -9.61 2.01
CA ILE A 150 11.85 -10.80 2.82
C ILE A 150 12.06 -12.08 2.00
N HIS A 151 11.58 -12.11 0.76
CA HIS A 151 11.74 -13.26 -0.12
C HIS A 151 13.22 -13.62 -0.31
N ARG A 152 14.07 -12.64 -0.65
CA ARG A 152 15.52 -12.85 -0.85
C ARG A 152 16.23 -13.27 0.43
N LEU A 153 15.88 -12.66 1.57
CA LEU A 153 16.49 -13.02 2.86
C LEU A 153 16.10 -14.43 3.30
N CYS A 154 14.83 -14.82 3.12
CA CYS A 154 14.37 -16.18 3.45
C CYS A 154 14.99 -17.23 2.51
N GLU A 155 15.10 -16.95 1.21
CA GLU A 155 15.79 -17.86 0.28
C GLU A 155 17.26 -18.04 0.65
N ARG A 156 17.94 -16.95 1.04
CA ARG A 156 19.33 -17.02 1.50
C ARG A 156 19.46 -17.83 2.78
N ALA A 157 18.57 -17.63 3.75
CA ALA A 157 18.55 -18.40 4.99
C ALA A 157 18.34 -19.91 4.73
N GLY A 158 17.45 -20.28 3.81
CA GLY A 158 17.21 -21.68 3.43
C GLY A 158 18.39 -22.38 2.77
N ARG A 159 19.36 -21.62 2.22
CA ARG A 159 20.61 -22.16 1.66
C ARG A 159 21.75 -22.23 2.68
N GLN A 160 21.60 -21.58 3.84
CA GLN A 160 22.62 -21.54 4.89
C GLN A 160 22.42 -22.69 5.89
N SER A 161 23.53 -23.20 6.43
CA SER A 161 23.53 -24.30 7.41
C SER A 161 22.80 -23.94 8.71
N SER A 162 22.76 -22.66 9.07
CA SER A 162 22.04 -22.16 10.25
C SER A 162 20.53 -22.09 10.05
N GLY A 163 20.05 -21.97 8.80
CA GLY A 163 18.61 -21.85 8.49
C GLY A 163 17.90 -20.62 9.05
N GLU A 164 18.61 -19.71 9.72
CA GLU A 164 18.02 -18.64 10.53
C GLU A 164 17.85 -17.34 9.74
N ILE A 165 16.69 -16.70 9.90
CA ILE A 165 16.40 -15.39 9.30
C ILE A 165 17.14 -14.30 10.07
N GLN A 166 17.92 -13.48 9.37
CA GLN A 166 18.68 -12.39 10.00
C GLN A 166 17.81 -11.15 10.22
N TRP A 167 17.10 -11.10 11.34
CA TRP A 167 16.13 -10.03 11.69
C TRP A 167 16.72 -8.62 11.64
N ASN A 168 17.96 -8.43 12.09
CA ASN A 168 18.62 -7.12 12.09
C ASN A 168 18.71 -6.49 10.69
N TYR A 169 18.85 -7.30 9.63
CA TYR A 169 18.81 -6.81 8.25
C TYR A 169 17.42 -6.34 7.85
N ILE A 170 16.37 -7.04 8.28
CA ILE A 170 14.98 -6.62 8.03
C ILE A 170 14.72 -5.29 8.73
N HIS A 171 15.09 -5.18 10.01
CA HIS A 171 14.95 -3.92 10.78
C HIS A 171 15.69 -2.78 10.10
N GLY A 172 16.97 -2.96 9.78
CA GLY A 172 17.79 -1.93 9.15
C GLY A 172 17.28 -1.51 7.77
N LEU A 173 16.90 -2.46 6.91
CA LEU A 173 16.39 -2.16 5.58
C LEU A 173 15.01 -1.48 5.63
N PHE A 174 14.12 -1.92 6.52
CA PHE A 174 12.79 -1.32 6.64
C PHE A 174 12.85 0.07 7.27
N ASP A 175 13.70 0.26 8.29
CA ASP A 175 13.94 1.55 8.93
C ASP A 175 14.63 2.52 7.97
N GLN A 176 15.75 2.13 7.36
CA GLN A 176 16.59 3.09 6.62
C GLN A 176 16.18 3.28 5.16
N ALA A 177 15.62 2.26 4.50
CA ALA A 177 15.43 2.29 3.05
C ALA A 177 13.95 2.28 2.61
N VAL A 178 13.07 1.58 3.32
CA VAL A 178 11.68 1.40 2.88
C VAL A 178 10.73 2.37 3.58
N TYR A 179 10.49 2.18 4.87
CA TYR A 179 9.48 2.95 5.62
C TYR A 179 10.06 4.22 6.23
N GLY A 180 11.22 4.15 6.90
CA GLY A 180 11.78 5.33 7.56
C GLY A 180 12.39 6.33 6.58
N GLY A 181 12.62 5.97 5.31
CA GLY A 181 12.89 6.94 4.24
C GLY A 181 11.77 7.97 4.02
N ARG A 182 10.56 7.71 4.53
CA ARG A 182 9.43 8.66 4.53
C ARG A 182 9.33 9.46 5.83
N VAL A 183 9.96 9.01 6.90
CA VAL A 183 9.79 9.53 8.27
C VAL A 183 10.98 10.39 8.63
N ASP A 184 10.73 11.65 8.89
CA ASP A 184 11.76 12.66 9.20
C ASP A 184 11.67 13.21 10.64
N ASN A 185 10.60 12.87 11.38
CA ASN A 185 10.50 13.18 12.81
C ASN A 185 11.17 12.07 13.63
N PRO A 186 12.16 12.39 14.51
CA PRO A 186 12.87 11.39 15.31
C PRO A 186 11.97 10.52 16.20
N ILE A 187 10.91 11.09 16.79
CA ILE A 187 9.97 10.35 17.64
C ILE A 187 9.18 9.35 16.80
N ASP A 188 8.74 9.75 15.61
CA ASP A 188 8.05 8.85 14.70
C ASP A 188 9.01 7.75 14.19
N THR A 189 10.29 8.06 13.97
CA THR A 189 11.31 7.05 13.64
C THR A 189 11.45 6.01 14.76
N ASP A 190 11.46 6.44 16.03
CA ASP A 190 11.55 5.53 17.17
C ASP A 190 10.29 4.66 17.31
N VAL A 191 9.11 5.22 17.06
CA VAL A 191 7.84 4.45 17.01
C VAL A 191 7.88 3.41 15.88
N LEU A 192 8.32 3.80 14.68
CA LEU A 192 8.49 2.87 13.55
C LEU A 192 9.43 1.72 13.92
N ARG A 193 10.59 2.05 14.49
CA ARG A 193 11.59 1.06 14.91
C ARG A 193 11.04 0.12 15.98
N SER A 194 10.26 0.63 16.94
CA SER A 194 9.62 -0.19 17.96
C SER A 194 8.70 -1.25 17.34
N TYR A 195 7.88 -0.88 16.35
CA TYR A 195 7.04 -1.83 15.64
C TYR A 195 7.84 -2.86 14.84
N LEU A 196 8.95 -2.45 14.20
CA LEU A 196 9.82 -3.38 13.48
C LEU A 196 10.42 -4.43 14.42
N ILE A 197 10.95 -4.01 15.57
CA ILE A 197 11.55 -4.91 16.56
C ILE A 197 10.48 -5.83 17.17
N GLN A 198 9.32 -5.28 17.50
CA GLN A 198 8.22 -6.02 18.12
C GLN A 198 7.70 -7.15 17.22
N TYR A 199 7.57 -6.91 15.92
CA TYR A 199 6.94 -7.85 15.01
C TYR A 199 7.92 -8.78 14.28
N PHE A 200 9.09 -8.28 13.86
CA PHE A 200 10.04 -9.05 13.08
C PHE A 200 11.14 -9.63 13.96
N ASN A 201 10.86 -10.72 14.67
CA ASN A 201 11.84 -11.41 15.50
C ASN A 201 11.54 -12.91 15.59
N ALA A 202 12.54 -13.68 16.02
CA ALA A 202 12.44 -15.14 16.17
C ALA A 202 11.47 -15.59 17.27
N ALA A 203 11.14 -14.71 18.23
CA ALA A 203 10.16 -15.02 19.25
C ALA A 203 8.75 -15.06 18.67
N ILE A 204 8.44 -14.21 17.69
CA ILE A 204 7.16 -14.18 16.97
C ILE A 204 7.14 -15.18 15.82
N ILE A 205 8.18 -15.19 14.98
CA ILE A 205 8.24 -16.00 13.75
C ILE A 205 9.05 -17.27 13.99
N GLY A 206 8.49 -18.43 13.64
CA GLY A 206 9.14 -19.74 13.81
C GLY A 206 8.75 -20.50 15.08
N GLY A 207 8.03 -19.84 16.01
CA GLY A 207 7.44 -20.45 17.20
C GLY A 207 8.48 -21.05 18.15
N ALA A 208 8.80 -20.35 19.24
CA ALA A 208 9.42 -21.03 20.38
C ALA A 208 8.49 -22.19 20.81
N LYS A 209 8.98 -23.43 20.71
CA LYS A 209 8.24 -24.66 21.06
C LYS A 209 7.43 -24.44 22.34
N GLY A 210 6.11 -24.30 22.21
CA GLY A 210 5.17 -24.25 23.35
C GLY A 210 4.57 -22.90 23.72
N LEU A 211 4.99 -21.76 23.14
CA LEU A 211 4.27 -20.48 23.31
C LEU A 211 3.42 -20.18 22.07
N LYS A 212 2.11 -19.94 22.26
CA LYS A 212 1.25 -19.37 21.22
C LYS A 212 1.80 -17.99 20.86
N THR A 213 2.49 -17.87 19.75
CA THR A 213 3.01 -16.61 19.23
C THR A 213 1.85 -15.77 18.72
N ARG A 214 1.48 -14.78 19.53
CA ARG A 214 0.36 -13.88 19.27
C ARG A 214 0.88 -12.58 18.69
N LEU A 215 0.38 -12.19 17.53
CA LEU A 215 0.61 -10.87 16.93
C LEU A 215 -0.13 -9.77 17.72
N ALA A 216 -1.31 -10.11 18.22
CA ALA A 216 -2.14 -9.30 19.10
C ALA A 216 -3.01 -10.23 19.96
N SER A 217 -3.71 -9.68 20.96
CA SER A 217 -4.74 -10.43 21.70
C SER A 217 -5.74 -11.03 20.72
N ASN A 218 -5.66 -12.36 20.53
CA ASN A 218 -6.51 -13.19 19.66
C ASN A 218 -6.08 -13.30 18.18
N ILE A 219 -4.85 -12.91 17.82
CA ILE A 219 -4.34 -13.09 16.45
C ILE A 219 -3.13 -14.01 16.47
N ASN A 220 -3.31 -15.21 15.92
CA ASN A 220 -2.26 -16.21 15.76
C ASN A 220 -1.65 -16.09 14.36
N LEU A 221 -0.38 -16.46 14.24
CA LEU A 221 0.26 -16.62 12.95
C LEU A 221 -0.22 -17.89 12.25
N PRO A 222 -0.26 -17.89 10.90
CA PRO A 222 -0.50 -19.11 10.15
C PRO A 222 0.63 -20.11 10.44
N ASN A 223 0.27 -21.37 10.68
CA ASN A 223 1.23 -22.47 10.87
C ASN A 223 1.45 -23.26 9.58
N SER A 224 0.75 -22.88 8.50
CA SER A 224 0.84 -23.47 7.17
C SER A 224 1.42 -22.46 6.18
N THR A 225 1.95 -22.98 5.08
CA THR A 225 2.28 -22.20 3.88
C THR A 225 1.05 -21.93 3.03
N GLU A 226 -0.02 -22.70 3.19
CA GLU A 226 -1.27 -22.49 2.45
C GLU A 226 -2.03 -21.29 3.00
N LEU A 227 -2.39 -20.36 2.11
CA LEU A 227 -3.25 -19.24 2.45
C LEU A 227 -4.71 -19.71 2.46
N HIS A 228 -5.14 -20.39 3.52
CA HIS A 228 -6.56 -20.73 3.63
C HIS A 228 -7.37 -19.47 3.96
N VAL A 229 -8.41 -19.21 3.15
CA VAL A 229 -9.39 -18.14 3.38
C VAL A 229 -10.00 -18.25 4.79
N CYS A 230 -10.12 -19.46 5.34
CA CYS A 230 -10.60 -19.70 6.71
C CYS A 230 -9.62 -19.21 7.79
N GLU A 231 -8.30 -19.40 7.62
CA GLU A 231 -7.30 -18.87 8.57
C GLU A 231 -7.29 -17.33 8.57
N LEU A 232 -7.49 -16.73 7.39
CA LEU A 232 -7.73 -15.30 7.29
C LEU A 232 -9.05 -14.91 7.96
N SER A 233 -10.15 -15.61 7.71
CA SER A 233 -11.46 -15.32 8.33
C SER A 233 -11.39 -15.37 9.86
N ASP A 234 -10.77 -16.40 10.44
CA ASP A 234 -10.63 -16.55 11.89
C ASP A 234 -9.76 -15.45 12.50
N VAL A 235 -8.66 -15.07 11.83
CA VAL A 235 -7.84 -13.93 12.25
C VAL A 235 -8.63 -12.62 12.14
N LEU A 236 -9.41 -12.47 11.07
CA LEU A 236 -10.15 -11.25 10.76
C LEU A 236 -11.43 -11.07 11.59
N GLU A 237 -12.05 -12.13 12.09
CA GLU A 237 -13.16 -12.06 13.06
C GLU A 237 -12.70 -11.50 14.42
N ASN A 238 -11.47 -11.82 14.81
CA ASN A 238 -10.89 -11.38 16.08
C ASN A 238 -10.38 -9.92 16.06
N ILE A 239 -10.21 -9.31 14.88
CA ILE A 239 -9.77 -7.91 14.73
C ILE A 239 -10.88 -6.91 15.06
N ASP A 240 -12.15 -7.25 14.80
CA ASP A 240 -13.29 -6.36 15.01
C ASP A 240 -13.62 -6.14 16.51
N LEU A 241 -13.04 -6.92 17.41
CA LEU A 241 -13.29 -6.86 18.86
C LEU A 241 -12.23 -6.12 19.68
N THR A 242 -11.11 -5.69 19.07
CA THR A 242 -9.97 -5.15 19.83
C THR A 242 -9.36 -3.89 19.20
N VAL A 243 -10.18 -2.87 18.97
CA VAL A 243 -9.67 -1.49 19.04
C VAL A 243 -9.96 -1.00 20.45
N VAL A 244 -9.12 -1.43 21.39
CA VAL A 244 -9.11 -0.88 22.74
C VAL A 244 -8.36 0.45 22.67
N TYR A 245 -9.04 1.50 23.14
CA TYR A 245 -8.53 2.86 23.36
C TYR A 245 -7.20 2.88 24.12
#